data_AF-A0A9P0KHM3-F1
#
_entry.id   AF-A0A9P0KHM3-F1
#
_cell.length_a   1.000
_cell.length_b   1.000
_cell.length_c   1.000
_cell.angle_alpha   90.00
_cell.angle_beta   90.00
_cell.angle_gamma   90.00
#
_symmetry.space_group_name_H-M   'P 1'
#
loop_
_entity.id
_entity.type
_entity.pdbx_description
1 polymer ?
#
loop_
_entity_poly.entity_id
_entity_poly.type
_entity_poly.pdbx_seq_one_letter_code
_entity_poly.pdbx_strand_id
1 'polypeptide(L)'
;MHSLLFLFGLVGLVIGAIAELKHPDCKQLGIGRHPSSKPGTYIKCSKFGNSYKSVAHKCPHNAIFDGQLKTCVKKAAKKEVPDCEKYGTGLYPAPKPNQYYKCLKNKNFYKAVLHNCREGKIYDKDEKNCVIVKPVDHKDHHHPECEKYGIGRYPGETRDTYYKCSKNGNKYMSARHNCPAGQTYDKDKKTCVGPVYLHNCRESGIGNYRAKKCNQYYHCTSIHRSPKLKTCFRGFIFDKEAMKCVKGTCEDG
;
A
#
# COMPACT_ATOMS: atom_id res chain seq x y z
N MET A 1 41.63 -77.10 1.25
CA MET A 1 40.48 -77.24 0.33
C MET A 1 39.32 -76.47 0.91
N HIS A 2 38.80 -75.54 0.10
CA HIS A 2 37.56 -74.78 0.18
C HIS A 2 36.64 -74.93 1.40
N SER A 3 36.30 -73.80 2.03
CA SER A 3 34.89 -73.37 2.10
C SER A 3 34.77 -71.87 2.41
N LEU A 4 34.05 -71.21 1.51
CA LEU A 4 33.61 -69.82 1.55
C LEU A 4 32.71 -69.57 2.76
N LEU A 5 32.91 -68.44 3.44
CA LEU A 5 31.89 -67.82 4.30
C LEU A 5 31.52 -66.46 3.71
N PHE A 6 30.25 -66.39 3.30
CA PHE A 6 29.59 -65.26 2.66
C PHE A 6 29.62 -64.00 3.53
N LEU A 7 30.20 -62.91 3.02
CA LEU A 7 29.94 -61.56 3.50
C LEU A 7 28.60 -61.08 2.92
N PHE A 8 27.52 -61.17 3.71
CA PHE A 8 26.28 -60.46 3.43
C PHE A 8 26.42 -59.00 3.83
N GLY A 9 26.28 -58.11 2.85
CA GLY A 9 26.23 -56.67 3.03
C GLY A 9 24.98 -56.24 3.78
N LEU A 10 25.18 -55.56 4.92
CA LEU A 10 24.17 -54.71 5.54
C LEU A 10 24.30 -53.31 4.95
N VAL A 11 23.62 -53.07 3.83
CA VAL A 11 23.27 -51.70 3.42
C VAL A 11 22.21 -51.22 4.39
N GLY A 12 22.65 -50.53 5.45
CA GLY A 12 21.79 -49.82 6.39
C GLY A 12 21.03 -48.72 5.66
N LEU A 13 19.82 -49.04 5.19
CA LEU A 13 18.87 -48.07 4.71
C LEU A 13 18.38 -47.28 5.94
N VAL A 14 19.01 -46.13 6.20
CA VAL A 14 18.51 -45.16 7.18
C VAL A 14 17.20 -44.61 6.62
N ILE A 15 16.10 -45.31 6.87
CA ILE A 15 14.76 -44.75 6.75
C ILE A 15 14.67 -43.76 7.89
N GLY A 16 15.11 -42.53 7.64
CA GLY A 16 14.80 -41.40 8.50
C GLY A 16 13.29 -41.39 8.67
N ALA A 17 12.84 -41.67 9.90
CA ALA A 17 11.45 -41.54 10.28
C ALA A 17 11.04 -40.09 10.01
N ILE A 18 10.42 -39.85 8.86
CA ILE A 18 9.68 -38.63 8.61
C ILE A 18 8.50 -38.77 9.57
N ALA A 19 8.59 -38.12 10.72
CA ALA A 19 7.46 -37.98 11.62
C ALA A 19 6.32 -37.38 10.79
N GLU A 20 5.36 -38.23 10.39
CA GLU A 20 4.09 -37.79 9.87
C GLU A 20 3.37 -37.10 11.03
N LEU A 21 3.70 -35.83 11.22
CA LEU A 21 2.86 -34.88 11.93
C LEU A 21 1.51 -34.85 11.19
N LYS A 22 0.58 -35.71 11.59
CA LYS A 22 -0.84 -35.60 11.26
C LYS A 22 -1.31 -34.25 11.80
N HIS A 23 -1.19 -33.22 10.97
CA HIS A 23 -1.63 -31.87 11.30
C HIS A 23 -3.15 -31.78 11.10
N PRO A 24 -3.96 -31.51 12.13
CA PRO A 24 -5.42 -31.54 12.07
C PRO A 24 -6.08 -30.42 11.24
N ASP A 25 -5.33 -29.61 10.49
CA ASP A 25 -5.79 -28.30 10.01
C ASP A 25 -5.95 -28.13 8.49
N CYS A 26 -5.65 -29.14 7.67
CA CYS A 26 -5.94 -29.06 6.23
C CYS A 26 -7.42 -29.35 5.94
N LYS A 27 -8.31 -28.43 6.34
CA LYS A 27 -9.75 -28.50 6.00
C LYS A 27 -10.04 -28.19 4.53
N GLN A 28 -9.14 -27.49 3.84
CA GLN A 28 -9.24 -27.14 2.43
C GLN A 28 -7.87 -27.18 1.75
N LEU A 29 -7.85 -27.52 0.45
CA LEU A 29 -6.64 -27.47 -0.37
C LEU A 29 -6.17 -26.03 -0.57
N GLY A 30 -4.84 -25.83 -0.61
CA GLY A 30 -4.24 -24.54 -0.89
C GLY A 30 -3.36 -24.01 0.23
N ILE A 31 -3.13 -22.70 0.21
CA ILE A 31 -2.18 -22.02 1.11
C ILE A 31 -2.96 -21.39 2.28
N GLY A 32 -2.45 -21.51 3.49
CA GLY A 32 -3.12 -21.04 4.71
C GLY A 32 -2.15 -20.49 5.74
N ARG A 33 -2.70 -19.73 6.71
CA ARG A 33 -1.94 -19.36 7.91
C ARG A 33 -1.82 -20.59 8.80
N HIS A 34 -0.62 -20.83 9.29
CA HIS A 34 -0.41 -21.83 10.33
C HIS A 34 -1.04 -21.32 11.64
N PRO A 35 -1.74 -22.16 12.42
CA PRO A 35 -2.34 -21.74 13.69
C PRO A 35 -1.31 -21.38 14.77
N SER A 36 -0.17 -22.07 14.79
CA SER A 36 0.89 -21.86 15.80
C SER A 36 2.17 -21.14 15.33
N SER A 37 2.22 -20.60 14.10
CA SER A 37 3.51 -20.17 13.55
C SER A 37 3.79 -18.67 13.69
N LYS A 38 5.08 -18.39 13.94
CA LYS A 38 5.66 -17.04 14.02
C LYS A 38 5.30 -16.20 12.77
N PRO A 39 5.16 -14.87 12.90
CA PRO A 39 4.91 -14.00 11.75
C PRO A 39 5.94 -14.26 10.65
N GLY A 40 5.46 -14.53 9.43
CA GLY A 40 6.30 -14.82 8.27
C GLY A 40 6.43 -16.31 7.90
N THR A 41 5.51 -17.16 8.34
CA THR A 41 5.41 -18.56 7.89
C THR A 41 3.99 -18.88 7.43
N TYR A 42 3.87 -19.83 6.51
CA TYR A 42 2.60 -20.28 5.94
C TYR A 42 2.59 -21.79 5.72
N ILE A 43 1.41 -22.40 5.67
CA ILE A 43 1.25 -23.83 5.34
C ILE A 43 0.75 -23.95 3.90
N LYS A 44 1.31 -24.90 3.16
CA LYS A 44 0.73 -25.41 1.91
C LYS A 44 0.16 -26.80 2.16
N CYS A 45 -1.14 -26.95 1.94
CA CYS A 45 -1.85 -28.23 1.99
C CYS A 45 -1.96 -28.82 0.57
N SER A 46 -1.51 -30.06 0.39
CA SER A 46 -1.56 -30.82 -0.87
C SER A 46 -2.22 -32.18 -0.65
N LYS A 47 -2.95 -32.68 -1.65
CA LYS A 47 -3.56 -34.03 -1.63
C LYS A 47 -2.59 -35.03 -2.27
N PHE A 48 -2.36 -36.17 -1.64
CA PHE A 48 -1.56 -37.28 -2.16
C PHE A 48 -2.37 -38.58 -2.03
N GLY A 49 -2.96 -39.03 -3.14
CA GLY A 49 -3.93 -40.13 -3.11
C GLY A 49 -5.15 -39.78 -2.24
N ASN A 50 -5.42 -40.61 -1.23
CA ASN A 50 -6.52 -40.41 -0.27
C ASN A 50 -6.10 -39.68 1.02
N SER A 51 -4.85 -39.21 1.11
CA SER A 51 -4.36 -38.47 2.27
C SER A 51 -4.02 -37.01 1.95
N TYR A 52 -3.98 -36.18 2.99
CA TYR A 52 -3.56 -34.78 2.92
C TYR A 52 -2.19 -34.62 3.58
N LYS A 53 -1.30 -33.85 2.94
CA LYS A 53 0.00 -33.46 3.50
C LYS A 53 0.07 -31.94 3.62
N SER A 54 0.52 -31.46 4.78
CA SER A 54 0.83 -30.05 5.03
C SER A 54 2.33 -29.85 5.08
N VAL A 55 2.84 -28.82 4.40
CA VAL A 55 4.24 -28.39 4.51
C VAL A 55 4.29 -26.93 4.94
N ALA A 56 5.08 -26.62 5.97
CA ALA A 56 5.32 -25.26 6.42
C ALA A 56 6.45 -24.61 5.60
N HIS A 57 6.22 -23.37 5.18
CA HIS A 57 7.16 -22.56 4.40
C HIS A 57 7.40 -21.22 5.10
N LYS A 58 8.61 -20.68 4.95
CA LYS A 58 8.96 -19.33 5.38
C LYS A 58 8.73 -18.34 4.24
N CYS A 59 8.21 -17.17 4.57
CA CYS A 59 8.13 -16.06 3.64
C CYS A 59 9.54 -15.48 3.39
N PRO A 60 9.86 -15.08 2.14
CA PRO A 60 11.16 -14.53 1.80
C PRO A 60 11.33 -13.11 2.38
N HIS A 61 12.58 -12.70 2.62
CA HIS A 61 12.96 -11.33 3.02
C HIS A 61 12.14 -10.74 4.19
N ASN A 62 11.88 -11.52 5.24
CA ASN A 62 11.09 -11.11 6.40
C ASN A 62 9.65 -10.63 6.06
N ALA A 63 9.12 -11.06 4.92
CA ALA A 63 7.73 -10.82 4.56
C ALA A 63 6.77 -11.57 5.50
N ILE A 64 5.55 -11.06 5.65
CA ILE A 64 4.50 -11.65 6.48
C ILE A 64 3.47 -12.32 5.58
N PHE A 65 3.03 -13.52 5.92
CA PHE A 65 1.97 -14.19 5.17
C PHE A 65 0.60 -13.56 5.46
N ASP A 66 -0.03 -13.04 4.42
CA ASP A 66 -1.38 -12.52 4.45
C ASP A 66 -2.39 -13.65 4.17
N GLY A 67 -3.19 -13.98 5.18
CA GLY A 67 -4.16 -15.08 5.09
C GLY A 67 -5.35 -14.81 4.18
N GLN A 68 -5.61 -13.54 3.83
CA GLN A 68 -6.67 -13.15 2.90
C GLN A 68 -6.16 -13.16 1.47
N LEU A 69 -4.97 -12.59 1.24
CA LEU A 69 -4.34 -12.54 -0.09
C LEU A 69 -3.64 -13.85 -0.47
N LYS A 70 -3.51 -14.78 0.48
CA LYS A 70 -2.84 -16.08 0.31
C LYS A 70 -1.39 -15.95 -0.20
N THR A 71 -0.70 -14.87 0.19
CA THR A 71 0.64 -14.54 -0.29
C THR A 71 1.50 -13.88 0.78
N CYS A 72 2.82 -13.88 0.59
CA CYS A 72 3.77 -13.17 1.44
C CYS A 72 3.84 -11.70 1.03
N VAL A 73 3.51 -10.79 1.94
CA VAL A 73 3.61 -9.34 1.72
C VAL A 73 4.83 -8.78 2.44
N LYS A 74 5.63 -7.95 1.75
CA LYS A 74 6.73 -7.24 2.39
C LYS A 74 6.15 -6.42 3.55
N LYS A 75 6.77 -6.52 4.72
CA LYS A 75 6.44 -5.66 5.85
C LYS A 75 6.65 -4.23 5.36
N ALA A 76 5.58 -3.42 5.34
CA ALA A 76 5.67 -2.04 4.90
C ALA A 76 6.80 -1.39 5.69
N ALA A 77 7.82 -0.89 5.00
CA ALA A 77 8.91 -0.18 5.64
C ALA A 77 8.26 0.94 6.45
N LYS A 78 8.41 0.90 7.77
CA LYS A 78 8.11 2.07 8.59
C LYS A 78 8.97 3.18 7.98
N LYS A 79 8.36 4.22 7.42
CA LYS A 79 9.11 5.43 7.03
C LYS A 79 9.67 5.99 8.32
N GLU A 80 10.95 5.69 8.59
CA GLU A 80 11.63 6.04 9.82
C GLU A 80 11.86 7.55 9.90
N VAL A 81 11.91 8.05 11.14
CA VAL A 81 12.25 9.43 11.48
C VAL A 81 13.63 9.74 10.88
N PRO A 82 13.85 10.89 10.23
CA PRO A 82 15.14 11.22 9.63
C PRO A 82 16.23 11.31 10.70
N ASP A 83 17.41 10.78 10.37
CA ASP A 83 18.62 10.91 11.17
C ASP A 83 19.17 12.33 11.06
N CYS A 84 18.75 13.18 11.99
CA CYS A 84 19.16 14.59 12.00
C CYS A 84 20.65 14.79 12.32
N GLU A 85 21.33 13.83 12.95
CA GLU A 85 22.77 13.92 13.20
C GLU A 85 23.55 13.78 11.90
N LYS A 86 23.09 12.87 11.03
CA LYS A 86 23.66 12.67 9.70
C LYS A 86 23.33 13.82 8.73
N TYR A 87 22.08 14.28 8.71
CA TYR A 87 21.61 15.22 7.68
C TYR A 87 21.66 16.70 8.10
N GLY A 88 21.89 16.99 9.38
CA GLY A 88 21.92 18.35 9.91
C GLY A 88 20.55 19.00 10.09
N THR A 89 20.55 20.32 10.25
CA THR A 89 19.32 21.12 10.37
C THR A 89 18.62 21.30 9.03
N GLY A 90 17.31 21.15 8.99
CA GLY A 90 16.56 21.29 7.75
C GLY A 90 15.15 20.73 7.83
N LEU A 91 14.47 20.70 6.68
CA LEU A 91 13.16 20.11 6.53
C LEU A 91 13.24 18.80 5.73
N TYR A 92 12.56 17.76 6.19
CA TYR A 92 12.65 16.41 5.65
C TYR A 92 11.26 15.78 5.46
N PRO A 93 11.08 14.91 4.47
CA PRO A 93 9.79 14.26 4.24
C PRO A 93 9.36 13.40 5.43
N ALA A 94 8.07 13.46 5.77
CA ALA A 94 7.45 12.58 6.76
C ALA A 94 6.65 11.45 6.09
N PRO A 95 6.05 10.52 6.88
CA PRO A 95 5.20 9.47 6.33
C PRO A 95 3.97 10.00 5.57
N LYS A 96 3.33 11.06 6.10
CA LYS A 96 2.15 11.67 5.48
C LYS A 96 2.54 12.83 4.55
N PRO A 97 1.86 13.01 3.40
CA PRO A 97 2.20 14.07 2.43
C PRO A 97 2.04 15.50 2.96
N ASN A 98 1.14 15.72 3.91
CA ASN A 98 0.93 17.01 4.56
C ASN A 98 1.81 17.20 5.80
N GLN A 99 2.84 16.36 5.98
CA GLN A 99 3.72 16.39 7.13
C GLN A 99 5.18 16.47 6.70
N TYR A 100 5.99 17.04 7.57
CA TYR A 100 7.43 17.10 7.41
C TYR A 100 8.11 17.08 8.77
N TYR A 101 9.33 16.59 8.82
CA TYR A 101 10.19 16.72 9.99
C TYR A 101 11.03 17.98 9.86
N LYS A 102 11.14 18.73 10.96
CA LYS A 102 12.11 19.81 11.11
C LYS A 102 13.22 19.31 12.04
N CYS A 103 14.43 19.17 11.51
CA CYS A 103 15.61 18.89 12.33
C CYS A 103 16.11 20.20 12.93
N LEU A 104 16.17 20.25 14.26
CA LEU A 104 16.65 21.38 15.04
C LEU A 104 17.96 20.97 15.72
N LYS A 105 18.95 21.88 15.73
CA LYS A 105 20.18 21.72 16.53
C LYS A 105 20.01 22.50 17.82
N ASN A 106 20.19 21.85 18.97
CA ASN A 106 20.19 22.50 20.27
C ASN A 106 21.51 22.20 20.98
N LYS A 107 22.40 23.22 21.06
CA LYS A 107 23.76 23.19 21.60
C LYS A 107 24.59 21.96 21.15
N ASN A 108 24.31 20.78 21.68
CA ASN A 108 25.05 19.54 21.48
C ASN A 108 24.26 18.38 20.84
N PHE A 109 22.96 18.50 20.58
CA PHE A 109 22.18 17.41 19.97
C PHE A 109 21.24 17.90 18.88
N TYR A 110 20.91 16.98 17.97
CA TYR A 110 19.88 17.19 16.95
C TYR A 110 18.56 16.55 17.37
N LYS A 111 17.44 17.19 17.01
CA LYS A 111 16.09 16.69 17.29
C LYS A 111 15.21 16.83 16.04
N ALA A 112 14.60 15.72 15.62
CA ALA A 112 13.53 15.72 14.63
C ALA A 112 12.20 16.08 15.29
N VAL A 113 11.51 17.10 14.79
CA VAL A 113 10.17 17.48 15.24
C VAL A 113 9.21 17.32 14.08
N LEU A 114 8.12 16.58 14.27
CA LEU A 114 7.08 16.41 13.25
C LEU A 114 6.20 17.65 13.20
N HIS A 115 6.01 18.20 12.01
CA HIS A 115 5.13 19.31 11.72
C HIS A 115 4.11 18.94 10.65
N ASN A 116 2.97 19.62 10.69
CA ASN A 116 1.96 19.57 9.65
C ASN A 116 2.05 20.83 8.79
N CYS A 117 1.88 20.68 7.48
CA CYS A 117 1.58 21.79 6.60
C CYS A 117 0.21 22.39 6.93
N ARG A 118 0.03 23.68 6.63
CA ARG A 118 -1.28 24.34 6.71
C ARG A 118 -2.30 23.64 5.80
N GLU A 119 -3.59 23.81 6.10
CA GLU A 119 -4.68 23.15 5.38
C GLU A 119 -4.56 23.35 3.86
N GLY A 120 -4.70 22.27 3.08
CA GLY A 120 -4.58 22.28 1.61
C GLY A 120 -3.15 22.32 1.04
N LYS A 121 -2.11 22.25 1.89
CA LYS A 121 -0.71 22.22 1.45
C LYS A 121 -0.04 20.86 1.69
N ILE A 122 0.88 20.48 0.82
CA ILE A 122 1.74 19.30 0.98
C ILE A 122 3.19 19.72 1.13
N TYR A 123 3.99 18.91 1.80
CA TYR A 123 5.42 19.15 1.88
C TYR A 123 6.08 18.70 0.58
N ASP A 124 6.65 19.65 -0.15
CA ASP A 124 7.50 19.40 -1.31
C ASP A 124 8.95 19.23 -0.85
N LYS A 125 9.53 18.08 -1.19
CA LYS A 125 10.88 17.70 -0.75
C LYS A 125 11.98 18.44 -1.52
N ASP A 126 11.65 18.91 -2.72
CA ASP A 126 12.57 19.55 -3.67
C ASP A 126 12.57 21.05 -3.39
N GLU A 127 11.39 21.66 -3.19
CA GLU A 127 11.25 23.05 -2.73
C GLU A 127 11.50 23.24 -1.23
N LYS A 128 11.62 22.14 -0.47
CA LYS A 128 11.78 22.15 1.00
C LYS A 128 10.72 22.99 1.71
N ASN A 129 9.49 22.99 1.24
CA ASN A 129 8.43 23.85 1.77
C ASN A 129 7.04 23.23 1.65
N CYS A 130 6.09 23.76 2.41
CA CYS A 130 4.68 23.44 2.25
C CYS A 130 4.11 24.22 1.06
N VAL A 131 3.93 23.55 -0.06
CA VAL A 131 3.34 24.12 -1.26
C VAL A 131 1.85 23.86 -1.28
N ILE A 132 1.07 24.83 -1.76
CA ILE A 132 -0.25 24.50 -2.28
C ILE A 132 0.01 23.49 -3.38
N VAL A 133 -0.78 22.42 -3.44
CA VAL A 133 -0.76 21.52 -4.61
C VAL A 133 -1.22 22.36 -5.79
N LYS A 134 -0.28 23.09 -6.40
CA LYS A 134 -0.54 23.79 -7.64
C LYS A 134 -0.87 22.70 -8.63
N PRO A 135 -1.86 22.95 -9.49
CA PRO A 135 -2.04 22.13 -10.65
C PRO A 135 -0.67 21.94 -11.32
N VAL A 136 -0.08 20.74 -11.29
CA VAL A 136 1.14 20.42 -12.04
C VAL A 136 0.87 20.81 -13.48
N ASP A 137 1.48 21.90 -13.95
CA ASP A 137 1.46 22.31 -15.35
C ASP A 137 2.18 21.20 -16.12
N HIS A 138 1.39 20.25 -16.62
CA HIS A 138 1.86 19.19 -17.48
C HIS A 138 2.04 19.80 -18.87
N LYS A 139 3.18 20.45 -19.09
CA LYS A 139 3.55 20.97 -20.42
C LYS A 139 3.76 19.86 -21.48
N ASP A 140 3.64 18.59 -21.10
CA ASP A 140 3.81 17.42 -21.99
C ASP A 140 2.47 16.77 -22.37
N HIS A 141 1.47 17.55 -22.77
CA HIS A 141 0.18 17.05 -23.27
C HIS A 141 0.25 16.60 -24.74
N HIS A 142 1.20 15.72 -25.08
CA HIS A 142 1.23 15.09 -26.40
C HIS A 142 0.80 13.62 -26.30
N HIS A 143 -0.04 13.22 -27.25
CA HIS A 143 -0.42 11.83 -27.49
C HIS A 143 0.85 10.97 -27.59
N PRO A 144 1.01 9.90 -26.79
CA PRO A 144 2.26 9.16 -26.75
C PRO A 144 2.47 8.38 -28.04
N GLU A 145 3.66 8.51 -28.61
CA GLU A 145 4.10 7.71 -29.74
C GLU A 145 4.46 6.29 -29.26
N CYS A 146 3.46 5.41 -29.25
CA CYS A 146 3.59 4.07 -28.67
C CYS A 146 4.70 3.21 -29.32
N GLU A 147 5.06 3.46 -30.57
CA GLU A 147 6.16 2.77 -31.26
C GLU A 147 7.51 3.08 -30.61
N LYS A 148 7.69 4.31 -30.13
CA LYS A 148 8.90 4.78 -29.43
C LYS A 148 8.91 4.39 -27.96
N TYR A 149 7.78 4.54 -27.28
CA TYR A 149 7.70 4.36 -25.82
C TYR A 149 7.35 2.94 -25.36
N GLY A 150 6.86 2.09 -26.27
CA GLY A 150 6.48 0.72 -25.99
C GLY A 150 5.12 0.56 -25.31
N ILE A 151 4.86 -0.65 -24.81
CA ILE A 151 3.60 -1.02 -24.14
C ILE A 151 3.61 -0.45 -22.71
N GLY A 152 2.56 0.25 -22.32
CA GLY A 152 2.51 0.87 -21.00
C GLY A 152 1.37 1.85 -20.80
N ARG A 153 1.44 2.59 -19.70
CA ARG A 153 0.54 3.71 -19.40
C ARG A 153 1.32 5.01 -19.34
N TYR A 154 0.78 6.06 -19.94
CA TYR A 154 1.43 7.36 -20.10
C TYR A 154 0.48 8.47 -19.70
N PRO A 155 0.99 9.62 -19.23
CA PRO A 155 0.16 10.76 -18.85
C PRO A 155 -0.78 11.18 -19.99
N GLY A 156 -2.02 11.55 -19.63
CA GLY A 156 -2.99 12.10 -20.56
C GLY A 156 -2.92 13.62 -20.68
N GLU A 157 -3.85 14.17 -21.46
CA GLU A 157 -4.07 15.62 -21.61
C GLU A 157 -4.57 16.28 -20.32
N THR A 158 -5.14 15.50 -19.41
CA THR A 158 -5.67 15.99 -18.14
C THR A 158 -5.17 15.08 -17.02
N ARG A 159 -5.15 15.57 -15.77
CA ARG A 159 -4.61 14.79 -14.65
C ARG A 159 -5.40 13.54 -14.33
N ASP A 160 -6.67 13.54 -14.65
CA ASP A 160 -7.58 12.41 -14.50
C ASP A 160 -7.59 11.52 -15.75
N THR A 161 -6.66 11.71 -16.70
CA THR A 161 -6.56 10.85 -17.88
C THR A 161 -5.17 10.26 -18.07
N TYR A 162 -5.14 9.11 -18.74
CA TYR A 162 -3.92 8.45 -19.15
C TYR A 162 -4.12 7.77 -20.51
N TYR A 163 -3.04 7.64 -21.26
CA TYR A 163 -2.99 6.84 -22.48
C TYR A 163 -2.45 5.45 -22.15
N LYS A 164 -3.09 4.41 -22.68
CA LYS A 164 -2.59 3.03 -22.63
C LYS A 164 -2.08 2.66 -24.01
N CYS A 165 -0.78 2.39 -24.13
CA CYS A 165 -0.20 1.79 -25.31
C CYS A 165 -0.30 0.26 -25.21
N SER A 166 -0.73 -0.36 -26.29
CA SER A 166 -0.79 -1.81 -26.47
C SER A 166 -0.32 -2.19 -27.86
N LYS A 167 0.01 -3.47 -28.05
CA LYS A 167 0.42 -4.01 -29.36
C LYS A 167 -0.58 -5.08 -29.79
N ASN A 168 -1.07 -4.98 -31.02
CA ASN A 168 -1.91 -6.00 -31.65
C ASN A 168 -1.23 -6.45 -32.95
N GLY A 169 -0.69 -7.68 -32.96
CA GLY A 169 0.21 -8.13 -34.01
C GLY A 169 1.45 -7.25 -34.10
N ASN A 170 1.69 -6.66 -35.28
CA ASN A 170 2.82 -5.74 -35.52
C ASN A 170 2.47 -4.26 -35.33
N LYS A 171 1.21 -3.92 -35.02
CA LYS A 171 0.77 -2.53 -34.90
C LYS A 171 0.67 -2.10 -33.44
N TYR A 172 1.22 -0.93 -33.13
CA TYR A 172 1.00 -0.29 -31.84
C TYR A 172 -0.29 0.53 -31.85
N MET A 173 -0.98 0.56 -30.72
CA MET A 173 -2.24 1.26 -30.54
C MET A 173 -2.22 2.01 -29.21
N SER A 174 -2.72 3.24 -29.21
CA SER A 174 -2.96 4.06 -28.04
C SER A 174 -4.47 4.14 -27.77
N ALA A 175 -4.87 4.03 -26.50
CA ALA A 175 -6.24 4.28 -26.07
C ALA A 175 -6.23 5.27 -24.91
N ARG A 176 -7.08 6.31 -25.01
CA ARG A 176 -7.31 7.23 -23.90
C ARG A 176 -8.21 6.58 -22.86
N HIS A 177 -7.86 6.75 -21.59
CA HIS A 177 -8.66 6.30 -20.47
C HIS A 177 -8.79 7.41 -19.44
N ASN A 178 -9.97 7.48 -18.83
CA ASN A 178 -10.18 8.28 -17.64
C ASN A 178 -9.83 7.45 -16.41
N CYS A 179 -9.17 8.08 -15.45
CA CYS A 179 -9.05 7.56 -14.12
C CYS A 179 -10.44 7.51 -13.45
N PRO A 180 -10.64 6.59 -12.47
CA PRO A 180 -11.88 6.56 -11.71
C PRO A 180 -12.18 7.92 -11.08
N ALA A 181 -13.45 8.24 -10.87
CA ALA A 181 -13.89 9.55 -10.40
C ALA A 181 -13.09 10.03 -9.17
N GLY A 182 -12.51 11.23 -9.29
CA GLY A 182 -11.70 11.87 -8.25
C GLY A 182 -10.22 11.47 -8.24
N GLN A 183 -9.80 10.45 -8.98
CA GLN A 183 -8.41 10.01 -9.03
C GLN A 183 -7.58 10.81 -10.06
N THR A 184 -6.26 10.85 -9.85
CA THR A 184 -5.28 11.42 -10.78
C THR A 184 -4.27 10.37 -11.22
N TYR A 185 -3.80 10.41 -12.46
CA TYR A 185 -2.76 9.51 -12.95
C TYR A 185 -1.38 9.89 -12.41
N ASP A 186 -0.72 8.93 -11.74
CA ASP A 186 0.65 9.03 -11.24
C ASP A 186 1.62 8.44 -12.27
N LYS A 187 2.44 9.30 -12.87
CA LYS A 187 3.37 8.94 -13.96
C LYS A 187 4.51 8.03 -13.50
N ASP A 188 4.87 8.07 -12.23
CA ASP A 188 5.98 7.31 -11.66
C ASP A 188 5.48 5.92 -11.26
N LYS A 189 4.29 5.84 -10.66
CA LYS A 189 3.63 4.58 -10.31
C LYS A 189 2.89 3.92 -11.46
N LYS A 190 2.77 4.59 -12.60
CA LYS A 190 2.04 4.15 -13.80
C LYS A 190 0.59 3.74 -13.51
N THR A 191 -0.09 4.44 -12.60
CA THR A 191 -1.45 4.08 -12.17
C THR A 191 -2.26 5.30 -11.75
N CYS A 192 -3.59 5.17 -11.76
CA CYS A 192 -4.46 6.16 -11.13
C CYS A 192 -4.31 6.04 -9.61
N VAL A 193 -4.02 7.15 -8.98
CA VAL A 193 -4.00 7.30 -7.53
C VAL A 193 -5.20 8.13 -7.12
N GLY A 194 -5.84 7.76 -6.02
CA GLY A 194 -6.87 8.59 -5.41
C GLY A 194 -6.41 10.03 -5.27
N PRO A 195 -7.34 11.00 -5.25
CA PRO A 195 -6.96 12.32 -4.79
C PRO A 195 -6.39 12.10 -3.39
N VAL A 196 -5.28 12.78 -3.08
CA VAL A 196 -4.72 12.82 -1.71
C VAL A 196 -5.77 13.31 -0.68
N TYR A 197 -6.96 13.71 -1.14
CA TYR A 197 -8.10 14.23 -0.41
C TYR A 197 -9.33 13.31 -0.31
N LEU A 198 -9.38 12.08 -0.87
CA LEU A 198 -10.48 11.15 -0.54
C LEU A 198 -10.13 10.47 0.79
N HIS A 199 -10.86 10.83 1.84
CA HIS A 199 -10.71 10.27 3.16
C HIS A 199 -10.69 8.73 3.12
N ASN A 200 -9.60 8.10 3.58
CA ASN A 200 -9.45 6.66 3.50
C ASN A 200 -10.26 5.95 4.60
N CYS A 201 -11.45 5.43 4.24
CA CYS A 201 -12.31 4.67 5.14
C CYS A 201 -11.65 3.38 5.67
N ARG A 202 -10.68 2.82 4.93
CA ARG A 202 -9.99 1.58 5.34
C ARG A 202 -9.06 1.82 6.52
N GLU A 203 -8.50 3.01 6.62
CA GLU A 203 -7.58 3.39 7.71
C GLU A 203 -8.33 4.03 8.88
N SER A 204 -9.39 4.80 8.61
CA SER A 204 -10.08 5.58 9.64
C SER A 204 -11.23 4.81 10.31
N GLY A 205 -11.78 3.80 9.65
CA GLY A 205 -12.91 3.03 10.15
C GLY A 205 -14.28 3.64 9.80
N ILE A 206 -15.33 3.05 10.35
CA ILE A 206 -16.73 3.47 10.12
C ILE A 206 -16.97 4.80 10.85
N GLY A 207 -17.54 5.79 10.17
CA GLY A 207 -17.77 7.10 10.78
C GLY A 207 -17.97 8.23 9.78
N ASN A 208 -18.04 9.45 10.32
CA ASN A 208 -18.13 10.69 9.56
C ASN A 208 -16.85 11.50 9.74
N TYR A 209 -16.32 12.09 8.67
CA TYR A 209 -15.01 12.76 8.71
C TYR A 209 -15.04 14.07 7.94
N ARG A 210 -14.36 15.11 8.45
CA ARG A 210 -14.35 16.44 7.84
C ARG A 210 -13.88 16.38 6.38
N ALA A 211 -14.62 17.01 5.48
CA ALA A 211 -14.20 17.22 4.11
C ALA A 211 -13.56 18.60 3.92
N LYS A 212 -13.14 18.91 2.70
CA LYS A 212 -12.48 20.19 2.37
C LYS A 212 -13.37 21.40 2.64
N LYS A 213 -14.68 21.29 2.37
CA LYS A 213 -15.64 22.34 2.74
C LYS A 213 -16.10 22.09 4.18
N CYS A 214 -16.06 23.13 5.00
CA CYS A 214 -16.61 23.21 6.37
C CYS A 214 -18.01 22.61 6.54
N ASN A 215 -18.89 22.75 5.55
CA ASN A 215 -20.25 22.19 5.57
C ASN A 215 -20.34 20.80 4.91
N GLN A 216 -19.22 20.14 4.63
CA GLN A 216 -19.17 18.83 4.01
C GLN A 216 -18.39 17.82 4.86
N TYR A 217 -18.74 16.55 4.70
CA TYR A 217 -18.09 15.45 5.40
C TYR A 217 -18.10 14.17 4.56
N TYR A 218 -17.14 13.29 4.80
CA TYR A 218 -17.09 11.95 4.25
C TYR A 218 -17.78 10.98 5.20
N HIS A 219 -18.69 10.18 4.66
CA HIS A 219 -19.37 9.11 5.38
C HIS A 219 -18.80 7.75 4.96
N CYS A 220 -18.28 7.01 5.93
CA CYS A 220 -17.71 5.67 5.77
C CYS A 220 -18.62 4.63 6.43
N THR A 221 -18.94 3.55 5.72
CA THR A 221 -19.77 2.45 6.21
C THR A 221 -19.04 1.12 6.07
N SER A 222 -19.50 0.09 6.79
CA SER A 222 -19.00 -1.29 6.63
C SER A 222 -19.17 -1.82 5.20
N ILE A 223 -20.22 -1.38 4.51
CA ILE A 223 -20.59 -1.83 3.15
C ILE A 223 -19.79 -1.08 2.09
N HIS A 224 -19.54 0.22 2.29
CA HIS A 224 -18.82 1.06 1.34
C HIS A 224 -17.40 1.36 1.84
N ARG A 225 -16.42 0.60 1.32
CA ARG A 225 -14.98 0.83 1.55
C ARG A 225 -14.45 2.13 0.92
N SER A 226 -15.30 2.86 0.20
CA SER A 226 -15.01 4.16 -0.40
C SER A 226 -15.80 5.26 0.32
N PRO A 227 -15.18 6.40 0.65
CA PRO A 227 -15.85 7.50 1.33
C PRO A 227 -16.94 8.10 0.44
N LYS A 228 -18.13 8.33 1.01
CA LYS A 228 -19.20 9.09 0.33
C LYS A 228 -19.18 10.53 0.84
N LEU A 229 -18.93 11.49 -0.05
CA LEU A 229 -19.05 12.91 0.31
C LEU A 229 -20.52 13.27 0.55
N LYS A 230 -20.78 13.95 1.66
CA LYS A 230 -22.08 14.44 2.12
C LYS A 230 -21.96 15.91 2.49
N THR A 231 -23.09 16.61 2.48
CA THR A 231 -23.19 18.02 2.83
C THR A 231 -24.16 18.14 3.99
N CYS A 232 -23.81 18.93 5.00
CA CYS A 232 -24.69 19.31 6.09
C CYS A 232 -25.87 20.14 5.56
N PHE A 233 -26.96 20.19 6.33
CA PHE A 233 -28.07 21.09 6.04
C PHE A 233 -27.62 22.55 6.06
N ARG A 234 -28.38 23.41 5.38
CA ARG A 234 -28.08 24.85 5.30
C ARG A 234 -28.05 25.46 6.71
N GLY A 235 -27.01 26.23 7.02
CA GLY A 235 -26.78 26.81 8.36
C GLY A 235 -26.09 25.86 9.35
N PHE A 236 -25.56 24.73 8.87
CA PHE A 236 -24.79 23.78 9.66
C PHE A 236 -23.40 23.54 9.07
N ILE A 237 -22.42 23.35 9.95
CA ILE A 237 -21.05 22.96 9.63
C ILE A 237 -20.76 21.58 10.21
N PHE A 238 -19.82 20.85 9.64
CA PHE A 238 -19.39 19.57 10.19
C PHE A 238 -18.34 19.79 11.30
N ASP A 239 -18.71 19.43 12.52
CA ASP A 239 -17.83 19.45 13.68
C ASP A 239 -16.97 18.19 13.70
N LYS A 240 -15.64 18.35 13.71
CA LYS A 240 -14.67 17.24 13.67
C LYS A 240 -14.48 16.56 15.03
N GLU A 241 -14.84 17.21 16.13
CA GLU A 241 -14.69 16.68 17.49
C GLU A 241 -15.96 15.92 17.88
N ALA A 242 -17.11 16.49 17.58
CA ALA A 242 -18.42 15.88 17.77
C ALA A 242 -18.81 14.91 16.63
N MET A 243 -18.04 14.87 15.54
CA MET A 243 -18.22 13.99 14.38
C MET A 243 -19.63 14.06 13.75
N LYS A 244 -20.24 15.25 13.78
CA LYS A 244 -21.63 15.51 13.32
C LYS A 244 -21.81 16.94 12.81
N CYS A 245 -22.88 17.18 12.07
CA CYS A 245 -23.28 18.52 11.68
C CYS A 245 -23.82 19.29 12.89
N VAL A 246 -23.30 20.49 13.14
CA VAL A 246 -23.72 21.41 14.21
C VAL A 246 -24.09 22.76 13.61
N LYS A 247 -24.96 23.53 14.28
CA LYS A 247 -25.38 24.85 13.80
C LYS A 247 -24.16 25.77 13.76
N GLY A 248 -23.94 26.44 12.63
CA GLY A 248 -22.79 27.32 12.46
C GLY A 248 -22.64 27.80 11.02
N THR A 249 -21.73 28.76 10.84
CA THR A 249 -21.34 29.29 9.53
C THR A 249 -19.91 28.90 9.23
N CYS A 250 -19.62 28.71 7.95
CA CYS A 250 -18.26 28.58 7.49
C CYS A 250 -17.55 29.91 7.70
N GLU A 251 -16.60 29.96 8.62
CA GLU A 251 -15.66 31.08 8.65
C GLU A 251 -14.70 30.88 7.48
N ASP A 252 -14.69 31.83 6.55
CA ASP A 252 -13.79 31.83 5.40
C ASP A 252 -12.36 32.06 5.90
N GLY A 253 -11.56 30.99 5.97
CA GLY A 253 -10.15 31.01 6.40
C GLY A 253 -9.23 30.32 5.40
#